data_AF-A0A8T0WE64-F1
#
_entry.id   AF-A0A8T0WE64-F1
#
_cell.length_a   1.000
_cell.length_b   1.000
_cell.length_c   1.000
_cell.angle_alpha   90.00
_cell.angle_beta   90.00
_cell.angle_gamma   90.00
#
_symmetry.space_group_name_H-M   'P 1'
#
loop_
_entity.id
_entity.type
_entity.pdbx_description
1 polymer ?
#
loop_
_entity_poly.entity_id
_entity_poly.type
_entity_poly.pdbx_seq_one_letter_code
_entity_poly.pdbx_strand_id
1 'polypeptide(L)'
;MAFFWQSVVLELRKLWSDWQPVPRMPLDAAPDLNSSLLHQEIQVVNCCIARKKRRKAAKESLDSLLKQASVDNSKPRSSNGESPDSEMYARDCTGDYVLRLGADRLSENLTLLETGEPIYSPTLQEGPIMTAELIKETEELVLRTGSLGAGCSQLLSDMQAFKAANPGCVLEDFVRWHSPPDWFEDCAANSTTVGEGSSRRGRLSDRMQTKEGNLWKELWEAAKPIPAVEQTPIYDEDLAVESIFDGLEVIEPSKLFEQLLAVILSVCFVEAESVLAADSSLSKLFYDCKDYIANIYQDDMSKEKLDEICKVYETMEAIVTHPEEALQIMEQPDEKSLENKNRFKLKLNIMAKDRPPLWKRAPKDEKRMSPKDDKNTLEEKNTKIFSNLFDKKVTIFSKKNAKSSEVPPTPPSSSPGPFDESEWTIL
;
A
#
# COMPACT_ATOMS: atom_id res chain seq x y z
N MET A 1 -14.73 -17.39 23.54
CA MET A 1 -13.84 -17.06 22.39
C MET A 1 -14.58 -17.11 21.06
N ALA A 2 -15.11 -18.25 20.60
CA ALA A 2 -15.83 -18.33 19.31
C ALA A 2 -17.00 -17.32 19.18
N PHE A 3 -17.91 -17.26 20.17
CA PHE A 3 -19.01 -16.28 20.16
C PHE A 3 -18.55 -14.83 20.18
N PHE A 4 -17.46 -14.54 20.90
CA PHE A 4 -16.87 -13.20 20.93
C PHE A 4 -16.35 -12.83 19.55
N TRP A 5 -15.57 -13.72 18.93
CA TRP A 5 -15.03 -13.50 17.59
C TRP A 5 -16.12 -13.32 16.54
N GLN A 6 -17.17 -14.16 16.58
CA GLN A 6 -18.33 -14.01 15.71
C GLN A 6 -18.99 -12.63 15.89
N SER A 7 -19.08 -12.13 17.13
CA SER A 7 -19.62 -10.80 17.41
C SER A 7 -18.71 -9.69 16.84
N VAL A 8 -17.39 -9.87 16.87
CA VAL A 8 -16.42 -8.94 16.26
C VAL A 8 -16.62 -8.88 14.75
N VAL A 9 -16.69 -10.03 14.07
CA VAL A 9 -16.91 -10.09 12.60
C VAL A 9 -18.25 -9.45 12.21
N LEU A 10 -19.32 -9.71 12.98
CA LEU A 10 -20.62 -9.09 12.75
C LEU A 10 -20.58 -7.56 12.88
N GLU A 11 -19.88 -7.04 13.89
CA GLU A 11 -19.75 -5.59 14.04
C GLU A 11 -18.89 -4.98 12.92
N LEU A 12 -17.82 -5.67 12.47
CA LEU A 12 -17.03 -5.23 11.32
C LEU A 12 -17.87 -5.16 10.02
N ARG A 13 -18.70 -6.18 9.76
CA ARG A 13 -19.63 -6.19 8.62
C ARG A 13 -20.65 -5.06 8.69
N LYS A 14 -21.14 -4.74 9.90
CA LYS A 14 -22.04 -3.61 10.13
C LYS A 14 -21.35 -2.27 9.86
N LEU A 15 -20.14 -2.07 10.37
CA LEU A 15 -19.34 -0.87 10.10
C LEU A 15 -19.09 -0.67 8.60
N TRP A 16 -18.76 -1.76 7.87
CA TRP A 16 -18.65 -1.73 6.41
C TRP A 16 -19.95 -1.31 5.72
N SER A 17 -21.08 -1.89 6.13
CA SER A 17 -22.41 -1.59 5.58
C SER A 17 -22.81 -0.13 5.79
N ASP A 18 -22.47 0.43 6.95
CA ASP A 18 -22.75 1.82 7.33
C ASP A 18 -21.70 2.82 6.82
N TRP A 19 -20.67 2.33 6.12
CA TRP A 19 -19.50 3.10 5.67
C TRP A 19 -18.81 3.83 6.82
N GLN A 20 -18.81 3.22 8.00
CA GLN A 20 -18.13 3.74 9.19
C GLN A 20 -16.76 3.09 9.34
N PRO A 21 -15.69 3.88 9.49
CA PRO A 21 -14.36 3.32 9.66
C PRO A 21 -14.28 2.52 10.95
N VAL A 22 -13.52 1.42 10.91
CA VAL A 22 -13.13 0.65 12.08
C VAL A 22 -12.37 1.57 13.05
N PRO A 23 -12.82 1.68 14.31
CA PRO A 23 -12.17 2.54 15.30
C PRO A 23 -10.72 2.13 15.55
N ARG A 24 -9.88 3.10 15.93
CA ARG A 24 -8.45 2.91 16.26
C ARG A 24 -7.59 2.34 15.12
N MET A 25 -8.12 2.33 13.90
CA MET A 25 -7.39 1.97 12.69
C MET A 25 -7.17 3.22 11.84
N PRO A 26 -6.06 3.31 11.09
CA PRO A 26 -5.86 4.38 10.13
C PRO A 26 -7.04 4.49 9.15
N LEU A 27 -7.44 5.72 8.79
CA LEU A 27 -8.63 5.95 7.96
C LEU A 27 -8.41 5.67 6.47
N ASP A 28 -7.25 6.06 5.93
CA ASP A 28 -6.93 5.98 4.50
C ASP A 28 -5.40 5.86 4.34
N ALA A 29 -4.81 4.87 5.01
CA ALA A 29 -3.37 4.61 4.98
C ALA A 29 -3.09 3.23 4.41
N ALA A 30 -2.09 3.14 3.52
CA ALA A 30 -1.66 1.86 2.96
C ALA A 30 -1.36 0.85 4.08
N PRO A 31 -1.67 -0.45 3.88
CA PRO A 31 -1.41 -1.45 4.89
C PRO A 31 0.05 -1.46 5.35
N ASP A 32 0.27 -1.53 6.66
CA ASP A 32 1.61 -1.59 7.24
C ASP A 32 2.14 -3.02 7.15
N LEU A 33 3.10 -3.24 6.26
CA LEU A 33 3.72 -4.54 6.05
C LEU A 33 4.52 -5.05 7.26
N ASN A 34 4.80 -4.19 8.25
CA ASN A 34 5.43 -4.60 9.51
C ASN A 34 4.41 -5.11 10.54
N SER A 35 3.11 -4.95 10.28
CA SER A 35 2.03 -5.40 11.15
C SER A 35 1.55 -6.80 10.77
N SER A 36 0.81 -7.46 11.66
CA SER A 36 0.26 -8.79 11.37
C SER A 36 -0.76 -8.73 10.22
N LEU A 37 -0.96 -9.86 9.54
CA LEU A 37 -1.90 -9.94 8.42
C LEU A 37 -3.31 -9.49 8.83
N LEU A 38 -3.79 -9.91 10.01
CA LEU A 38 -5.08 -9.47 10.54
C LEU A 38 -5.16 -7.94 10.66
N HIS A 39 -4.10 -7.28 11.10
CA HIS A 39 -4.08 -5.82 11.18
C HIS A 39 -4.12 -5.19 9.78
N GLN A 40 -3.34 -5.74 8.83
CA GLN A 40 -3.35 -5.29 7.44
C GLN A 40 -4.72 -5.44 6.78
N GLU A 41 -5.41 -6.56 7.00
CA GLU A 41 -6.76 -6.79 6.48
C GLU A 41 -7.77 -5.79 7.04
N ILE A 42 -7.71 -5.48 8.33
CA ILE A 42 -8.59 -4.45 8.92
C ILE A 42 -8.22 -3.05 8.37
N GLN A 43 -6.94 -2.77 8.09
CA GLN A 43 -6.53 -1.53 7.39
C GLN A 43 -7.09 -1.46 5.97
N VAL A 44 -7.15 -2.59 5.25
CA VAL A 44 -7.79 -2.69 3.93
C VAL A 44 -9.26 -2.29 4.03
N VAL A 45 -9.99 -2.77 5.03
CA VAL A 45 -11.41 -2.39 5.23
C VAL A 45 -11.57 -0.86 5.32
N ASN A 46 -10.77 -0.18 6.14
CA ASN A 46 -10.85 1.29 6.24
C ASN A 46 -10.50 2.01 4.94
N CYS A 47 -9.43 1.57 4.26
CA CYS A 47 -9.06 2.10 2.96
C CYS A 47 -10.19 1.93 1.94
N CYS A 48 -10.83 0.75 1.89
CA CYS A 48 -11.99 0.49 1.04
C CYS A 48 -13.15 1.43 1.35
N ILE A 49 -13.45 1.69 2.63
CA ILE A 49 -14.49 2.64 3.04
C ILE A 49 -14.16 4.05 2.56
N ALA A 50 -12.91 4.50 2.74
CA ALA A 50 -12.45 5.80 2.29
C ALA A 50 -12.57 5.94 0.77
N ARG A 51 -12.14 4.92 0.01
CA ARG A 51 -12.28 4.85 -1.46
C ARG A 51 -13.73 4.91 -1.91
N LYS A 52 -14.63 4.16 -1.27
CA LYS A 52 -16.06 4.15 -1.58
C LYS A 52 -16.70 5.52 -1.37
N LYS A 53 -16.35 6.21 -0.27
CA LYS A 53 -16.75 7.61 0.00
C LYS A 53 -16.25 8.57 -1.06
N ARG A 54 -14.96 8.49 -1.40
CA ARG A 54 -14.34 9.36 -2.43
C ARG A 54 -14.95 9.13 -3.81
N ARG A 55 -15.20 7.86 -4.21
CA ARG A 55 -15.87 7.52 -5.47
C ARG A 55 -17.30 8.07 -5.52
N LYS A 56 -18.07 7.95 -4.42
CA LYS A 56 -19.41 8.53 -4.33
C LYS A 56 -19.39 10.05 -4.51
N ALA A 57 -18.52 10.76 -3.79
CA ALA A 57 -18.38 12.20 -3.91
C ALA A 57 -17.93 12.64 -5.32
N ALA A 58 -16.99 11.91 -5.93
CA ALA A 58 -16.56 12.17 -7.30
C ALA A 58 -17.69 11.98 -8.32
N LYS A 59 -18.56 10.98 -8.10
CA LYS A 59 -19.72 10.73 -8.97
C LYS A 59 -20.75 11.83 -8.86
N GLU A 60 -21.07 12.27 -7.64
CA GLU A 60 -21.98 13.39 -7.39
C GLU A 60 -21.46 14.70 -8.00
N SER A 61 -20.15 14.93 -7.95
CA SER A 61 -19.48 16.06 -8.61
C SER A 61 -19.62 16.00 -10.13
N LEU A 62 -19.33 14.83 -10.74
CA LEU A 62 -19.48 14.62 -12.18
C LEU A 62 -20.93 14.82 -12.65
N ASP A 63 -21.90 14.24 -11.93
CA ASP A 63 -23.32 14.39 -12.26
C ASP A 63 -23.77 15.86 -12.19
N SER A 64 -23.23 16.63 -11.25
CA SER A 64 -23.49 18.07 -11.12
C SER A 64 -22.91 18.86 -12.29
N LEU A 65 -21.67 18.54 -12.70
CA LEU A 65 -21.01 19.13 -13.85
C LEU A 65 -21.78 18.87 -15.16
N LEU A 66 -22.23 17.63 -15.37
CA LEU A 66 -23.01 17.26 -16.55
C LEU A 66 -24.36 18.00 -16.60
N LYS A 67 -25.03 18.16 -15.44
CA LYS A 67 -26.26 18.96 -15.35
C LYS A 67 -26.01 20.41 -15.70
N GLN A 68 -24.93 21.02 -15.18
CA GLN A 68 -24.58 22.41 -15.49
C GLN A 68 -24.35 22.60 -17.00
N ALA A 69 -23.55 21.74 -17.63
CA ALA A 69 -23.28 21.80 -19.06
C ALA A 69 -24.56 21.66 -19.92
N SER A 70 -25.52 20.84 -19.48
CA SER A 70 -26.81 20.68 -20.18
C SER A 70 -27.68 21.95 -20.11
N VAL A 71 -27.64 22.70 -19.01
CA VAL A 71 -28.39 23.94 -18.82
C VAL A 71 -27.79 25.06 -19.68
N ASP A 72 -26.47 25.15 -19.79
CA ASP A 72 -25.81 26.19 -20.58
C ASP A 72 -26.07 26.04 -22.08
N ASN A 73 -26.21 24.81 -22.58
CA ASN A 73 -26.63 24.55 -23.96
C ASN A 73 -28.08 24.97 -24.27
N SER A 74 -28.92 25.17 -23.24
CA SER A 74 -30.32 25.57 -23.40
C SER A 74 -30.55 27.09 -23.40
N LYS A 75 -29.53 27.89 -23.05
CA LYS A 75 -29.58 29.36 -23.12
C LYS A 75 -29.02 29.82 -24.47
N PRO A 76 -29.74 30.66 -25.24
CA PRO A 76 -29.18 31.23 -26.47
C PRO A 76 -27.99 32.12 -26.08
N ARG A 77 -26.79 31.76 -26.54
CA ARG A 77 -25.57 32.57 -26.38
C ARG A 77 -25.84 33.99 -26.89
N SER A 78 -25.98 34.94 -25.97
CA SER A 78 -25.98 36.35 -26.32
C SER A 78 -24.59 36.70 -26.83
N SER A 79 -24.54 37.39 -27.97
CA SER A 79 -23.40 37.65 -28.84
C SER A 79 -22.33 38.58 -28.26
N ASN A 80 -21.83 38.30 -27.06
CA ASN A 80 -20.62 38.93 -26.54
C ASN A 80 -19.50 37.89 -26.56
N GLY A 81 -18.41 38.20 -27.25
CA GLY A 81 -17.29 37.30 -27.56
C GLY A 81 -16.43 36.87 -26.38
N GLU A 82 -17.03 36.38 -25.30
CA GLU A 82 -16.34 35.65 -24.25
C GLU A 82 -16.16 34.20 -24.72
N SER A 83 -14.91 33.78 -24.86
CA SER A 83 -14.55 32.38 -25.08
C SER A 83 -15.17 31.52 -23.97
N PRO A 84 -15.65 30.30 -24.27
CA PRO A 84 -16.08 29.38 -23.23
C PRO A 84 -14.98 29.24 -22.18
N ASP A 85 -15.37 29.06 -20.91
CA ASP A 85 -14.43 28.93 -19.80
C ASP A 85 -13.39 27.86 -20.13
N SER A 86 -12.17 28.31 -20.38
CA SER A 86 -11.07 27.49 -20.92
C SER A 86 -10.66 26.39 -19.94
N GLU A 87 -11.07 26.51 -18.67
CA GLU A 87 -10.86 25.50 -17.63
C GLU A 87 -11.83 24.32 -17.76
N MET A 88 -13.08 24.56 -18.18
CA MET A 88 -14.10 23.52 -18.30
C MET A 88 -14.15 22.87 -19.68
N TYR A 89 -13.85 23.63 -20.74
CA TYR A 89 -13.95 23.15 -22.12
C TYR A 89 -12.57 23.13 -22.79
N ALA A 90 -12.38 22.19 -23.72
CA ALA A 90 -11.22 22.14 -24.59
C ALA A 90 -11.67 21.97 -26.04
N ARG A 91 -10.89 22.52 -26.96
CA ARG A 91 -11.06 22.21 -28.39
C ARG A 91 -10.61 20.79 -28.67
N ASP A 92 -11.43 20.04 -29.41
CA ASP A 92 -11.05 18.74 -29.96
C ASP A 92 -10.28 18.87 -31.30
N CYS A 93 -9.96 17.75 -31.93
CA CYS A 93 -9.27 17.75 -33.23
C CYS A 93 -10.13 18.26 -34.41
N THR A 94 -11.45 18.38 -34.24
CA THR A 94 -12.37 18.90 -35.26
C THR A 94 -12.60 20.40 -35.12
N GLY A 95 -12.24 20.98 -33.98
CA GLY A 95 -12.41 22.40 -33.67
C GLY A 95 -13.59 22.69 -32.75
N ASP A 96 -14.32 21.66 -32.34
CA ASP A 96 -15.48 21.77 -31.45
C ASP A 96 -15.05 21.84 -29.98
N TYR A 97 -15.79 22.59 -29.17
CA TYR A 97 -15.53 22.70 -27.74
C TYR A 97 -16.23 21.57 -26.99
N VAL A 98 -15.42 20.69 -26.38
CA VAL A 98 -15.87 19.53 -25.61
C VAL A 98 -15.58 19.75 -24.13
N LEU A 99 -16.51 19.34 -23.28
CA LEU A 99 -16.38 19.40 -21.82
C LEU A 99 -15.26 18.45 -21.36
N ARG A 100 -14.36 18.94 -20.50
CA ARG A 100 -13.33 18.13 -19.86
C ARG A 100 -13.94 17.33 -18.71
N LEU A 101 -13.80 16.00 -18.74
CA LEU A 101 -14.32 15.13 -17.71
C LEU A 101 -13.19 14.58 -16.85
N GLY A 102 -13.29 14.77 -15.53
CA GLY A 102 -12.29 14.27 -14.57
C GLY A 102 -10.96 15.04 -14.59
N ALA A 103 -10.93 16.26 -15.11
CA ALA A 103 -9.78 17.16 -14.98
C ALA A 103 -9.59 17.59 -13.52
N ASP A 104 -8.41 17.35 -12.94
CA ASP A 104 -8.08 17.71 -11.55
C ASP A 104 -7.26 19.00 -11.49
N ARG A 105 -6.06 18.98 -12.07
CA ARG A 105 -5.11 20.11 -12.00
C ARG A 105 -4.50 20.44 -13.33
N LEU A 106 -4.36 21.73 -13.62
CA LEU A 106 -3.60 22.22 -14.77
C LEU A 106 -2.15 21.73 -14.67
N SER A 107 -1.63 21.17 -15.77
CA SER A 107 -0.22 20.79 -15.87
C SER A 107 0.61 22.03 -16.18
N GLU A 108 1.41 22.47 -15.22
CA GLU A 108 2.33 23.60 -15.42
C GLU A 108 3.29 23.27 -16.59
N ASN A 109 3.23 24.08 -17.65
CA ASN A 109 4.11 24.06 -18.84
C ASN A 109 3.76 23.09 -20.00
N LEU A 110 2.67 22.31 -19.93
CA LEU A 110 2.28 21.42 -21.03
C LEU A 110 1.02 21.89 -21.75
N THR A 111 1.11 21.93 -23.08
CA THR A 111 -0.01 22.15 -24.00
C THR A 111 -0.12 20.96 -24.96
N LEU A 112 -1.36 20.67 -25.39
CA LEU A 112 -1.66 19.66 -26.39
C LEU A 112 -0.98 19.99 -27.71
N LEU A 113 -0.39 18.98 -28.35
CA LEU A 113 0.41 19.17 -29.56
C LEU A 113 -0.41 19.61 -30.78
N GLU A 114 -1.63 19.10 -30.91
CA GLU A 114 -2.49 19.37 -32.08
C GLU A 114 -3.36 20.62 -31.90
N THR A 115 -3.93 20.84 -30.70
CA THR A 115 -4.90 21.92 -30.46
C THR A 115 -4.29 23.14 -29.79
N GLY A 116 -3.12 23.02 -29.16
CA GLY A 116 -2.48 24.09 -28.40
C GLY A 116 -3.12 24.39 -27.04
N GLU A 117 -4.20 23.69 -26.68
CA GLU A 117 -4.91 23.83 -25.41
C GLU A 117 -4.06 23.35 -24.22
N PRO A 118 -4.27 23.89 -23.01
CA PRO A 118 -3.59 23.41 -21.81
C PRO A 118 -3.89 21.94 -21.50
N ILE A 119 -2.88 21.21 -21.01
CA ILE A 119 -3.07 19.84 -20.50
C ILE A 119 -3.50 19.89 -19.03
N TYR A 120 -4.54 19.15 -18.70
CA TYR A 120 -4.97 18.89 -17.33
C TYR A 120 -4.58 17.48 -16.91
N SER A 121 -4.03 17.35 -15.72
CA SER A 121 -3.85 16.05 -15.07
C SER A 121 -5.23 15.46 -14.77
N PRO A 122 -5.57 14.28 -15.33
CA PRO A 122 -6.82 13.60 -14.99
C PRO A 122 -6.79 13.07 -13.55
N THR A 123 -7.96 12.95 -12.96
CA THR A 123 -8.19 12.07 -11.81
C THR A 123 -8.04 10.63 -12.28
N LEU A 124 -7.19 9.85 -11.61
CA LEU A 124 -6.91 8.46 -11.94
C LEU A 124 -7.63 7.50 -10.99
N GLN A 125 -7.84 6.26 -11.44
CA GLN A 125 -8.25 5.19 -10.53
C GLN A 125 -7.11 4.84 -9.58
N GLU A 126 -7.48 4.51 -8.34
CA GLU A 126 -6.52 4.02 -7.37
C GLU A 126 -6.22 2.54 -7.61
N GLY A 127 -4.93 2.20 -7.61
CA GLY A 127 -4.50 0.81 -7.78
C GLY A 127 -4.90 -0.10 -6.61
N PRO A 128 -4.66 -1.42 -6.74
CA PRO A 128 -5.02 -2.39 -5.70
C PRO A 128 -4.37 -2.07 -4.33
N ILE A 129 -5.10 -2.36 -3.25
CA ILE A 129 -4.57 -2.22 -1.89
C ILE A 129 -3.74 -3.47 -1.59
N MET A 130 -2.44 -3.26 -1.36
CA MET A 130 -1.47 -4.36 -1.25
C MET A 130 -1.25 -4.76 0.21
N THR A 131 -1.68 -5.97 0.58
CA THR A 131 -1.27 -6.66 1.82
C THR A 131 -0.03 -7.52 1.54
N ALA A 132 0.66 -7.96 2.60
CA ALA A 132 1.81 -8.85 2.47
C ALA A 132 1.47 -10.15 1.71
N GLU A 133 0.28 -10.71 1.95
CA GLU A 133 -0.20 -11.90 1.24
C GLU A 133 -0.47 -11.60 -0.24
N LEU A 134 -1.19 -10.52 -0.56
CA LEU A 134 -1.50 -10.16 -1.94
C LEU A 134 -0.23 -9.82 -2.75
N ILE A 135 0.78 -9.20 -2.11
CA ILE A 135 2.09 -8.94 -2.74
C ILE A 135 2.74 -10.26 -3.13
N LYS A 136 2.78 -11.22 -2.21
CA LYS A 136 3.39 -12.54 -2.44
C LYS A 136 2.67 -13.30 -3.56
N GLU A 137 1.34 -13.31 -3.55
CA GLU A 137 0.52 -13.95 -4.59
C GLU A 137 0.72 -13.29 -5.96
N THR A 138 0.79 -11.96 -5.99
CA THR A 138 1.02 -11.20 -7.24
C THR A 138 2.40 -11.51 -7.80
N GLU A 139 3.43 -11.55 -6.94
CA GLU A 139 4.79 -11.92 -7.34
C GLU A 139 4.85 -13.34 -7.91
N GLU A 140 4.24 -14.33 -7.22
CA GLU A 140 4.20 -15.71 -7.69
C GLU A 140 3.47 -15.84 -9.03
N LEU A 141 2.36 -15.13 -9.20
CA LEU A 141 1.59 -15.13 -10.44
C LEU A 141 2.42 -14.56 -11.60
N VAL A 142 3.12 -13.45 -11.38
CA VAL A 142 4.00 -12.83 -12.37
C VAL A 142 5.15 -13.78 -12.72
N LEU A 143 5.78 -14.41 -11.73
CA LEU A 143 6.87 -15.37 -11.95
C LEU A 143 6.41 -16.60 -12.74
N ARG A 144 5.20 -17.10 -12.47
CA ARG A 144 4.66 -18.30 -13.12
C ARG A 144 4.13 -18.05 -14.53
N THR A 145 3.50 -16.90 -14.75
CA THR A 145 2.78 -16.62 -16.01
C THR A 145 3.52 -15.65 -16.93
N GLY A 146 4.48 -14.89 -16.42
CA GLY A 146 5.10 -13.75 -17.11
C GLY A 146 4.11 -12.62 -17.44
N SER A 147 2.89 -12.66 -16.90
CA SER A 147 1.82 -11.73 -17.24
C SER A 147 2.00 -10.38 -16.54
N LEU A 148 1.87 -9.30 -17.30
CA LEU A 148 1.81 -7.92 -16.80
C LEU A 148 0.36 -7.41 -16.73
N GLY A 149 -0.63 -8.30 -16.68
CA GLY A 149 -2.06 -7.98 -16.86
C GLY A 149 -2.58 -6.87 -15.94
N ALA A 150 -2.17 -6.84 -14.67
CA ALA A 150 -2.52 -5.77 -13.74
C ALA A 150 -1.96 -4.41 -14.18
N GLY A 151 -0.71 -4.38 -14.64
CA GLY A 151 -0.07 -3.17 -15.17
C GLY A 151 -0.72 -2.67 -16.47
N CYS A 152 -1.14 -3.59 -17.35
CA CYS A 152 -1.85 -3.23 -18.59
C CYS A 152 -3.24 -2.63 -18.31
N SER A 153 -3.94 -3.15 -17.29
CA SER A 153 -5.26 -2.67 -16.88
C SER A 153 -5.18 -1.25 -16.30
N GLN A 154 -4.17 -0.99 -15.44
CA GLN A 154 -3.91 0.35 -14.91
C GLN A 154 -3.56 1.33 -16.04
N LEU A 155 -2.66 0.94 -16.95
CA LEU A 155 -2.27 1.79 -18.07
C LEU A 155 -3.47 2.15 -18.97
N LEU A 156 -4.34 1.19 -19.27
CA LEU A 156 -5.56 1.43 -20.04
C LEU A 156 -6.50 2.42 -19.33
N SER A 157 -6.71 2.24 -18.03
CA SER A 157 -7.52 3.16 -17.20
C SER A 157 -6.95 4.59 -17.19
N ASP A 158 -5.63 4.73 -17.06
CA ASP A 158 -4.94 6.02 -17.08
C ASP A 158 -5.11 6.71 -18.44
N MET A 159 -4.98 5.97 -19.54
CA MET A 159 -5.19 6.49 -20.90
C MET A 159 -6.64 6.95 -21.11
N GLN A 160 -7.62 6.17 -20.65
CA GLN A 160 -9.03 6.54 -20.75
C GLN A 160 -9.34 7.83 -19.98
N ALA A 161 -8.82 7.95 -18.76
CA ALA A 161 -9.01 9.13 -17.93
C ALA A 161 -8.33 10.37 -18.54
N PHE A 162 -7.12 10.20 -19.10
CA PHE A 162 -6.40 11.27 -19.77
C PHE A 162 -7.14 11.80 -21.00
N LYS A 163 -7.67 10.91 -21.84
CA LYS A 163 -8.49 11.28 -23.00
C LYS A 163 -9.77 12.02 -22.60
N ALA A 164 -10.39 11.66 -21.47
CA ALA A 164 -11.59 12.32 -20.96
C ALA A 164 -11.31 13.74 -20.45
N ALA A 165 -10.17 13.94 -19.77
CA ALA A 165 -9.76 15.23 -19.24
C ALA A 165 -9.18 16.17 -20.33
N ASN A 166 -8.66 15.60 -21.42
CA ASN A 166 -7.99 16.34 -22.49
C ASN A 166 -8.54 15.97 -23.88
N PRO A 167 -9.68 16.56 -24.28
CA PRO A 167 -10.20 16.40 -25.64
C PRO A 167 -9.14 16.80 -26.69
N GLY A 168 -9.05 16.02 -27.77
CA GLY A 168 -8.08 16.26 -28.85
C GLY A 168 -6.64 15.82 -28.57
N CYS A 169 -6.37 15.13 -27.45
CA CYS A 169 -5.02 14.67 -27.12
C CYS A 169 -4.54 13.50 -28.01
N VAL A 170 -3.22 13.43 -28.20
CA VAL A 170 -2.54 12.30 -28.87
C VAL A 170 -1.69 11.49 -27.89
N LEU A 171 -1.20 10.32 -28.32
CA LEU A 171 -0.39 9.43 -27.47
C LEU A 171 0.87 10.14 -26.95
N GLU A 172 1.47 11.00 -27.77
CA GLU A 172 2.64 11.80 -27.42
C GLU A 172 2.35 12.74 -26.25
N ASP A 173 1.16 13.34 -26.18
CA ASP A 173 0.74 14.18 -25.06
C ASP A 173 0.61 13.36 -23.77
N PHE A 174 0.06 12.14 -23.88
CA PHE A 174 -0.01 11.22 -22.76
C PHE A 174 1.37 10.80 -22.27
N VAL A 175 2.28 10.44 -23.16
CA VAL A 175 3.66 10.05 -22.80
C VAL A 175 4.40 11.20 -22.12
N ARG A 176 4.30 12.42 -22.64
CA ARG A 176 4.91 13.62 -22.04
C ARG A 176 4.46 13.83 -20.59
N TRP A 177 3.22 13.46 -20.27
CA TRP A 177 2.65 13.60 -18.94
C TRP A 177 2.90 12.38 -18.04
N HIS A 178 2.70 11.15 -18.54
CA HIS A 178 2.74 9.90 -17.76
C HIS A 178 4.16 9.34 -17.61
N SER A 179 4.97 9.43 -18.66
CA SER A 179 6.38 9.00 -18.67
C SER A 179 7.28 10.07 -19.31
N PRO A 180 7.53 11.20 -18.62
CA PRO A 180 8.45 12.23 -19.12
C PRO A 180 9.82 11.71 -19.59
N PRO A 181 10.45 10.69 -18.95
CA PRO A 181 11.70 10.10 -19.44
C PRO A 181 11.61 9.39 -20.79
N ASP A 182 10.40 9.08 -21.25
CA ASP A 182 10.13 8.45 -22.56
C ASP A 182 9.94 9.45 -23.70
N TRP A 183 10.00 10.75 -23.39
CA TRP A 183 9.89 11.81 -24.36
C TRP A 183 11.24 12.50 -24.56
N PHE A 184 11.64 12.64 -25.82
CA PHE A 184 12.83 13.39 -26.19
C PHE A 184 12.41 14.67 -26.92
N GLU A 185 12.78 15.82 -26.38
CA GLU A 185 12.68 17.07 -27.12
C GLU A 185 13.77 17.12 -28.18
N ASP A 186 13.40 17.42 -29.44
CA ASP A 186 14.39 17.62 -30.49
C ASP A 186 15.06 18.98 -30.27
N CYS A 187 16.24 18.99 -29.65
CA CYS A 187 17.03 20.20 -29.34
C CYS A 187 17.57 20.97 -30.58
N ALA A 188 17.07 20.70 -31.79
CA ALA A 188 17.63 21.19 -33.05
C ALA A 188 16.88 22.39 -33.67
N ALA A 189 16.28 23.26 -32.85
CA ALA A 189 15.69 24.53 -33.31
C ALA A 189 16.20 25.77 -32.55
N ASN A 190 17.35 25.65 -31.86
CA ASN A 190 18.02 26.81 -31.25
C ASN A 190 19.06 27.42 -32.19
N SER A 191 18.63 27.85 -33.38
CA SER A 191 19.27 28.98 -34.06
C SER A 191 18.37 29.52 -35.17
N THR A 192 17.95 30.78 -34.97
CA THR A 192 17.49 31.70 -36.02
C THR A 192 16.27 31.27 -36.83
N THR A 193 15.06 31.56 -36.31
CA THR A 193 14.13 32.53 -36.92
C THR A 193 12.89 32.66 -36.05
N VAL A 194 12.52 33.91 -35.76
CA VAL A 194 11.28 34.27 -35.08
C VAL A 194 10.14 33.98 -36.07
N GLY A 195 9.42 32.88 -35.84
CA GLY A 195 8.25 32.47 -36.60
C GLY A 195 7.29 31.78 -35.65
N GLU A 196 6.18 32.46 -35.38
CA GLU A 196 5.04 32.01 -34.58
C GLU A 196 4.59 30.59 -34.97
N GLY A 197 4.65 29.63 -34.03
CA GLY A 197 3.71 28.50 -34.00
C GLY A 197 4.18 27.07 -34.32
N SER A 198 5.44 26.74 -34.63
CA SER A 198 5.71 25.37 -35.14
C SER A 198 7.05 24.68 -34.78
N SER A 199 7.53 24.71 -33.53
CA SER A 199 8.70 23.90 -33.12
C SER A 199 8.65 23.37 -31.68
N ARG A 200 7.59 22.61 -31.34
CA ARG A 200 7.54 21.78 -30.13
C ARG A 200 7.38 20.28 -30.42
N ARG A 201 7.70 19.83 -31.65
CA ARG A 201 7.55 18.43 -32.04
C ARG A 201 8.81 17.67 -31.61
N GLY A 202 8.71 16.97 -30.47
CA GLY A 202 9.72 16.02 -30.01
C GLY A 202 9.48 14.62 -30.57
N ARG A 203 10.28 13.66 -30.12
CA ARG A 203 10.22 12.25 -30.53
C ARG A 203 10.04 11.32 -29.33
N LEU A 204 9.26 10.26 -29.52
CA LEU A 204 9.12 9.17 -28.55
C LEU A 204 10.45 8.40 -28.40
N SER A 205 10.65 7.72 -27.28
CA SER A 205 11.81 6.84 -27.08
C SER A 205 11.84 5.67 -28.06
N ASP A 206 13.03 5.10 -28.30
CA ASP A 206 13.18 3.97 -29.24
C ASP A 206 12.29 2.77 -28.84
N ARG A 207 12.12 2.50 -27.54
CA ARG A 207 11.21 1.46 -27.04
C ARG A 207 9.75 1.71 -27.42
N MET A 208 9.34 2.98 -27.48
CA MET A 208 7.97 3.42 -27.77
C MET A 208 7.74 3.68 -29.27
N GLN A 209 8.79 3.91 -30.05
CA GLN A 209 8.71 4.06 -31.50
C GLN A 209 8.55 2.75 -32.26
N THR A 210 8.77 1.59 -31.61
CA THR A 210 8.58 0.27 -32.20
C THR A 210 7.28 0.20 -33.01
N LYS A 211 7.38 -0.11 -34.31
CA LYS A 211 6.29 0.02 -35.29
C LYS A 211 5.32 -1.16 -35.29
N GLU A 212 5.77 -2.34 -34.86
CA GLU A 212 4.98 -3.56 -34.78
C GLU A 212 4.88 -4.02 -33.33
N GLY A 213 3.65 -4.26 -32.84
CA GLY A 213 3.40 -4.83 -31.50
C GLY A 213 3.67 -3.91 -30.31
N ASN A 214 3.64 -2.58 -30.49
CA ASN A 214 3.73 -1.68 -29.33
C ASN A 214 2.40 -1.68 -28.55
N LEU A 215 2.40 -2.42 -27.44
CA LEU A 215 1.28 -2.50 -26.50
C LEU A 215 0.71 -1.13 -26.09
N TRP A 216 1.54 -0.09 -25.92
CA TRP A 216 1.05 1.25 -25.55
C TRP A 216 0.20 1.88 -26.66
N LYS A 217 0.59 1.69 -27.92
CA LYS A 217 -0.20 2.18 -29.07
C LYS A 217 -1.50 1.39 -29.18
N GLU A 218 -1.45 0.07 -29.03
CA GLU A 218 -2.65 -0.79 -29.07
C GLU A 218 -3.65 -0.42 -27.97
N LEU A 219 -3.17 -0.24 -26.73
CA LEU A 219 -4.00 0.20 -25.61
C LEU A 219 -4.52 1.63 -25.83
N TRP A 220 -3.72 2.52 -26.39
CA TRP A 220 -4.14 3.88 -26.70
C TRP A 220 -5.26 3.90 -27.74
N GLU A 221 -5.15 3.14 -28.83
CA GLU A 221 -6.21 3.04 -29.83
C GLU A 221 -7.49 2.40 -29.27
N ALA A 222 -7.35 1.43 -28.36
CA ALA A 222 -8.49 0.82 -27.67
C ALA A 222 -9.13 1.73 -26.60
N ALA A 223 -8.39 2.70 -26.05
CA ALA A 223 -8.84 3.57 -24.97
C ALA A 223 -9.90 4.57 -25.44
N LYS A 224 -11.04 4.57 -24.74
CA LYS A 224 -12.13 5.54 -24.92
C LYS A 224 -11.99 6.71 -23.93
N PRO A 225 -12.48 7.92 -24.25
CA PRO A 225 -12.49 9.04 -23.30
C PRO A 225 -13.53 8.81 -22.20
N ILE A 226 -13.13 8.17 -21.11
CA ILE A 226 -14.01 7.84 -19.96
C ILE A 226 -13.33 8.33 -18.67
N PRO A 227 -13.97 9.19 -17.86
CA PRO A 227 -13.39 9.65 -16.59
C PRO A 227 -13.29 8.50 -15.59
N ALA A 228 -12.29 8.53 -14.69
CA ALA A 228 -11.99 7.44 -13.76
C ALA A 228 -13.19 6.94 -12.93
N VAL A 229 -14.15 7.81 -12.60
CA VAL A 229 -15.34 7.47 -11.81
C VAL A 229 -16.39 6.64 -12.57
N GLU A 230 -16.36 6.66 -13.91
CA GLU A 230 -17.27 5.87 -14.78
C GLU A 230 -16.61 4.63 -15.38
N GLN A 231 -15.30 4.50 -15.23
CA GLN A 231 -14.56 3.33 -15.70
C GLN A 231 -14.88 2.09 -14.86
N THR A 232 -14.63 0.91 -15.43
CA THR A 232 -14.68 -0.34 -14.67
C THR A 232 -13.62 -0.30 -13.56
N PRO A 233 -14.00 -0.59 -12.29
CA PRO A 233 -13.05 -0.59 -11.18
C PRO A 233 -11.90 -1.59 -11.41
N ILE A 234 -10.65 -1.12 -11.27
CA ILE A 234 -9.47 -2.00 -11.30
C ILE A 234 -9.40 -2.87 -10.05
N TYR A 235 -9.86 -2.32 -8.93
CA TYR A 235 -9.92 -2.97 -7.64
C TYR A 235 -11.37 -2.94 -7.15
N ASP A 236 -11.94 -4.12 -6.94
CA ASP A 236 -13.29 -4.28 -6.42
C ASP A 236 -13.22 -4.25 -4.88
N GLU A 237 -13.56 -3.10 -4.30
CA GLU A 237 -13.56 -2.93 -2.85
C GLU A 237 -14.61 -3.82 -2.15
N ASP A 238 -15.76 -4.06 -2.80
CA ASP A 238 -16.81 -4.88 -2.23
C ASP A 238 -16.34 -6.34 -2.17
N LEU A 239 -15.81 -6.87 -3.27
CA LEU A 239 -15.26 -8.23 -3.30
C LEU A 239 -14.10 -8.42 -2.32
N ALA A 240 -13.18 -7.45 -2.24
CA ALA A 240 -12.03 -7.55 -1.37
C ALA A 240 -12.42 -7.59 0.13
N VAL A 241 -13.35 -6.72 0.54
CA VAL A 241 -13.81 -6.67 1.94
C VAL A 241 -14.65 -7.89 2.30
N GLU A 242 -15.53 -8.34 1.40
CA GLU A 242 -16.28 -9.59 1.63
C GLU A 242 -15.33 -10.80 1.73
N SER A 243 -14.31 -10.88 0.87
CA SER A 243 -13.29 -11.94 0.97
C SER A 243 -12.56 -11.93 2.31
N ILE A 244 -12.24 -10.75 2.84
CA ILE A 244 -11.63 -10.61 4.18
C ILE A 244 -12.60 -11.14 5.24
N PHE A 245 -13.86 -10.70 5.22
CA PHE A 245 -14.83 -11.11 6.24
C PHE A 245 -15.14 -12.61 6.18
N ASP A 246 -15.20 -13.19 4.99
CA ASP A 246 -15.34 -14.64 4.81
C ASP A 246 -14.12 -15.39 5.39
N GLY A 247 -12.91 -14.85 5.18
CA GLY A 247 -11.69 -15.37 5.80
C GLY A 247 -11.71 -15.29 7.33
N LEU A 248 -12.14 -14.15 7.89
CA LEU A 248 -12.26 -13.95 9.33
C LEU A 248 -13.35 -14.84 9.96
N GLU A 249 -14.44 -15.10 9.25
CA GLU A 249 -15.54 -15.94 9.74
C GLU A 249 -15.14 -17.42 9.87
N VAL A 250 -14.25 -17.89 8.99
CA VAL A 250 -13.79 -19.29 8.94
C VAL A 250 -12.41 -19.48 9.58
N ILE A 251 -11.86 -18.45 10.23
CA ILE A 251 -10.55 -18.53 10.88
C ILE A 251 -10.48 -19.68 11.88
N GLU A 252 -9.42 -20.48 11.79
CA GLU A 252 -9.20 -21.57 12.74
C GLU A 252 -8.93 -21.00 14.14
N PRO A 253 -9.54 -21.54 15.22
CA PRO A 253 -9.31 -21.05 16.58
C PRO A 253 -7.84 -21.04 17.00
N SER A 254 -7.04 -21.99 16.50
CA SER A 254 -5.58 -22.04 16.68
C SER A 254 -4.91 -20.80 16.08
N LYS A 255 -5.23 -20.47 14.83
CA LYS A 255 -4.66 -19.31 14.12
C LYS A 255 -5.05 -18.00 14.78
N LEU A 256 -6.31 -17.85 15.18
CA LEU A 256 -6.77 -16.69 15.92
C LEU A 256 -6.02 -16.55 17.26
N PHE A 257 -5.85 -17.66 17.98
CA PHE A 257 -5.13 -17.67 19.24
C PHE A 257 -3.65 -17.27 19.08
N GLU A 258 -2.96 -17.75 18.03
CA GLU A 258 -1.59 -17.34 17.70
C GLU A 258 -1.47 -15.83 17.49
N GLN A 259 -2.42 -15.23 16.76
CA GLN A 259 -2.45 -13.78 16.51
C GLN A 259 -2.65 -13.00 17.82
N LEU A 260 -3.59 -13.43 18.66
CA LEU A 260 -3.84 -12.80 19.97
C LEU A 260 -2.63 -12.93 20.91
N LEU A 261 -1.99 -14.10 20.92
CA LEU A 261 -0.79 -14.36 21.71
C LEU A 261 0.36 -13.43 21.30
N ALA A 262 0.55 -13.21 20.00
CA ALA A 262 1.57 -12.29 19.50
C ALA A 262 1.34 -10.87 20.00
N VAL A 263 0.09 -10.40 19.99
CA VAL A 263 -0.27 -9.07 20.50
C VAL A 263 -0.01 -8.96 22.00
N ILE A 264 -0.44 -9.96 22.78
CA ILE A 264 -0.24 -9.99 24.25
C ILE A 264 1.25 -9.95 24.59
N LEU A 265 2.06 -10.77 23.92
CA LEU A 265 3.51 -10.76 24.12
C LEU A 265 4.12 -9.41 23.73
N SER A 266 3.72 -8.85 22.59
CA SER A 266 4.24 -7.56 22.13
C SER A 266 3.99 -6.46 23.15
N VAL A 267 2.78 -6.39 23.72
CA VAL A 267 2.43 -5.45 24.78
C VAL A 267 3.28 -5.71 26.03
N CYS A 268 3.41 -6.97 26.43
CA CYS A 268 4.22 -7.35 27.59
C CYS A 268 5.70 -6.94 27.43
N PHE A 269 6.29 -7.12 26.24
CA PHE A 269 7.66 -6.67 25.95
C PHE A 269 7.79 -5.14 25.96
N VAL A 270 6.81 -4.40 25.44
CA VAL A 270 6.83 -2.93 25.47
C VAL A 270 6.77 -2.42 26.91
N GLU A 271 5.90 -3.00 27.74
CA GLU A 271 5.82 -2.65 29.16
C GLU A 271 7.11 -3.02 29.92
N ALA A 272 7.64 -4.22 29.69
CA ALA A 272 8.92 -4.64 30.29
C ALA A 272 10.09 -3.74 29.86
N GLU A 273 10.13 -3.31 28.59
CA GLU A 273 11.15 -2.36 28.09
C GLU A 273 11.08 -1.02 28.81
N SER A 274 9.87 -0.55 29.15
CA SER A 274 9.68 0.72 29.86
C SER A 274 10.22 0.72 31.30
N VAL A 275 10.30 -0.47 31.93
CA VAL A 275 10.78 -0.66 33.30
C VAL A 275 12.30 -0.87 33.35
N LEU A 276 12.93 -1.22 32.22
CA LEU A 276 14.36 -1.49 32.15
C LEU A 276 15.21 -0.20 32.21
N ALA A 277 16.11 -0.13 33.19
CA ALA A 277 17.16 0.88 33.22
C ALA A 277 18.33 0.47 32.30
N ALA A 278 19.02 1.47 31.71
CA ALA A 278 20.08 1.26 30.71
C ALA A 278 21.26 0.36 31.17
N ASP A 279 21.47 0.19 32.48
CA ASP A 279 22.54 -0.63 33.08
C ASP A 279 22.01 -1.82 33.92
N SER A 280 20.76 -2.25 33.72
CA SER A 280 20.19 -3.35 34.50
C SER A 280 20.73 -4.73 34.08
N SER A 281 21.00 -5.61 35.04
CA SER A 281 21.33 -7.02 34.78
C SER A 281 20.21 -7.77 34.06
N LEU A 282 18.96 -7.30 34.18
CA LEU A 282 17.77 -7.82 33.53
C LEU A 282 17.71 -7.52 32.02
N SER A 283 18.46 -6.52 31.54
CA SER A 283 18.49 -6.17 30.12
C SER A 283 18.94 -7.36 29.26
N LYS A 284 19.90 -8.16 29.74
CA LYS A 284 20.34 -9.38 29.03
C LYS A 284 19.21 -10.40 28.91
N LEU A 285 18.52 -10.69 30.03
CA LEU A 285 17.40 -11.63 30.07
C LEU A 285 16.26 -11.18 29.15
N PHE A 286 15.97 -9.88 29.12
CA PHE A 286 14.96 -9.29 28.24
C PHE A 286 15.30 -9.50 26.76
N TYR A 287 16.52 -9.15 26.32
CA TYR A 287 16.93 -9.32 24.93
C TYR A 287 17.02 -10.80 24.54
N ASP A 288 17.50 -11.68 25.42
CA ASP A 288 17.51 -13.13 25.18
C ASP A 288 16.09 -13.67 24.96
N CYS A 289 15.11 -13.21 25.76
CA CYS A 289 13.70 -13.58 25.59
C CYS A 289 13.09 -12.99 24.31
N LYS A 290 13.41 -11.74 23.97
CA LYS A 290 12.95 -11.07 22.75
C LYS A 290 13.46 -11.79 21.50
N ASP A 291 14.74 -12.13 21.47
CA ASP A 291 15.36 -12.88 20.36
C ASP A 291 14.79 -14.30 20.27
N TYR A 292 14.53 -14.96 21.39
CA TYR A 292 13.92 -16.29 21.40
C TYR A 292 12.51 -16.28 20.79
N ILE A 293 11.66 -15.33 21.19
CA ILE A 293 10.31 -15.17 20.62
C ILE A 293 10.36 -14.82 19.14
N ALA A 294 11.25 -13.91 18.73
CA ALA A 294 11.44 -13.56 17.32
C ALA A 294 11.83 -14.77 16.46
N ASN A 295 12.60 -15.72 17.01
CA ASN A 295 12.98 -16.96 16.32
C ASN A 295 11.84 -17.99 16.28
N ILE A 296 10.99 -18.07 17.32
CA ILE A 296 9.87 -19.03 17.34
C ILE A 296 8.83 -18.69 16.28
N TYR A 297 8.48 -17.41 16.13
CA TYR A 297 7.43 -16.97 15.19
C TYR A 297 7.80 -17.19 13.70
N GLN A 298 9.03 -17.57 13.39
CA GLN A 298 9.44 -17.96 12.03
C GLN A 298 9.12 -19.43 11.70
N ASP A 299 8.82 -20.27 12.70
CA ASP A 299 8.49 -21.68 12.52
C ASP A 299 7.02 -21.96 12.93
N ASP A 300 6.46 -23.08 12.45
CA ASP A 300 5.15 -23.57 12.91
C ASP A 300 5.11 -23.80 14.42
N MET A 301 3.97 -23.41 15.03
CA MET A 301 3.72 -23.44 16.46
C MET A 301 3.39 -24.86 16.95
N SER A 302 4.27 -25.44 17.77
CA SER A 302 4.02 -26.71 18.47
C SER A 302 3.56 -26.48 19.91
N LYS A 303 2.99 -27.51 20.54
CA LYS A 303 2.55 -27.44 21.94
C LYS A 303 3.72 -27.15 22.89
N GLU A 304 4.88 -27.75 22.64
CA GLU A 304 6.09 -27.51 23.43
C GLU A 304 6.57 -26.06 23.30
N LYS A 305 6.49 -25.49 22.09
CA LYS A 305 6.80 -24.07 21.86
C LYS A 305 5.83 -23.15 22.61
N LEU A 306 4.55 -23.51 22.67
CA LEU A 306 3.55 -22.76 23.42
C LEU A 306 3.89 -22.69 24.92
N ASP A 307 4.25 -23.83 25.53
CA ASP A 307 4.64 -23.88 26.95
C ASP A 307 5.88 -23.00 27.21
N GLU A 308 6.84 -22.97 26.28
CA GLU A 308 8.00 -22.07 26.39
C GLU A 308 7.61 -20.60 26.22
N ILE A 309 6.67 -20.26 25.34
CA ILE A 309 6.16 -18.90 25.19
C ILE A 309 5.46 -18.41 26.46
N CYS A 310 4.65 -19.27 27.09
CA CYS A 310 4.00 -18.94 28.36
C CYS A 310 5.04 -18.64 29.45
N LYS A 311 6.12 -19.42 29.53
CA LYS A 311 7.24 -19.15 30.45
C LYS A 311 7.91 -17.81 30.18
N VAL A 312 8.11 -17.46 28.91
CA VAL A 312 8.64 -16.15 28.53
C VAL A 312 7.70 -15.03 28.98
N TYR A 313 6.39 -15.20 28.75
CA TYR A 313 5.38 -14.24 29.22
C TYR A 313 5.44 -14.05 30.74
N GLU A 314 5.45 -15.15 31.52
CA GLU A 314 5.59 -15.10 32.98
C GLU A 314 6.88 -14.40 33.42
N THR A 315 7.98 -14.59 32.67
CA THR A 315 9.26 -13.93 32.96
C THR A 315 9.18 -12.42 32.70
N MET A 316 8.55 -12.01 31.60
CA MET A 316 8.36 -10.58 31.30
C MET A 316 7.42 -9.92 32.31
N GLU A 317 6.35 -10.60 32.71
CA GLU A 317 5.46 -10.15 33.79
C GLU A 317 6.20 -9.98 35.12
N ALA A 318 7.11 -10.91 35.46
CA ALA A 318 7.95 -10.80 36.64
C ALA A 318 8.91 -9.60 36.57
N ILE A 319 9.49 -9.30 35.40
CA ILE A 319 10.32 -8.09 35.21
C ILE A 319 9.51 -6.82 35.46
N VAL A 320 8.26 -6.76 34.98
CA VAL A 320 7.38 -5.59 35.15
C VAL A 320 6.94 -5.42 36.61
N THR A 321 6.55 -6.52 37.26
CA THR A 321 5.85 -6.45 38.56
C THR A 321 6.76 -6.66 39.77
N HIS A 322 7.77 -7.54 39.67
CA HIS A 322 8.61 -8.00 40.78
C HIS A 322 10.08 -8.16 40.30
N PRO A 323 10.80 -7.07 39.98
CA PRO A 323 12.13 -7.14 39.37
C PRO A 323 13.18 -7.87 40.22
N GLU A 324 13.01 -7.91 41.55
CA GLU A 324 13.89 -8.68 42.45
C GLU A 324 13.75 -10.21 42.29
N GLU A 325 12.56 -10.71 41.95
CA GLU A 325 12.33 -12.14 41.68
C GLU A 325 12.89 -12.54 40.31
N ALA A 326 12.83 -11.63 39.32
CA ALA A 326 13.44 -11.83 38.01
C ALA A 326 14.98 -11.96 38.09
N LEU A 327 15.62 -11.29 39.06
CA LEU A 327 17.06 -11.42 39.32
C LEU A 327 17.43 -12.78 39.91
N GLN A 328 16.59 -13.37 40.76
CA GLN A 328 16.82 -14.72 41.29
C GLN A 328 16.74 -15.80 40.21
N ILE A 329 15.97 -15.58 39.14
CA ILE A 329 15.92 -16.46 37.97
C ILE A 329 17.26 -16.46 37.22
N MET A 330 17.98 -15.32 37.19
CA MET A 330 19.32 -15.21 36.62
C MET A 330 20.42 -15.86 37.47
N GLU A 331 20.24 -15.93 38.79
CA GLU A 331 21.31 -16.30 39.73
C GLU A 331 21.39 -17.78 40.10
N GLN A 332 20.46 -18.67 39.74
CA GLN A 332 20.59 -20.09 40.12
C GLN A 332 21.67 -20.83 39.31
N PRO A 333 22.80 -21.26 39.93
CA PRO A 333 23.67 -22.25 39.34
C PRO A 333 23.08 -23.64 39.65
N ASP A 334 23.35 -24.60 38.76
CA ASP A 334 23.10 -26.02 39.01
C ASP A 334 23.70 -26.46 40.35
N GLU A 335 22.88 -26.64 41.40
CA GLU A 335 23.10 -27.71 42.38
C GLU A 335 21.88 -28.01 43.27
N LYS A 336 21.94 -29.21 43.84
CA LYS A 336 20.82 -30.02 44.36
C LYS A 336 20.16 -29.40 45.60
N SER A 337 18.84 -29.31 45.58
CA SER A 337 18.02 -29.26 46.80
C SER A 337 16.68 -29.95 46.54
N LEU A 338 16.49 -31.06 47.26
CA LEU A 338 15.24 -31.77 47.47
C LEU A 338 14.41 -30.96 48.47
N GLU A 339 13.09 -30.94 48.27
CA GLU A 339 12.06 -30.39 49.17
C GLU A 339 11.82 -28.86 49.16
N ASN A 340 11.09 -28.40 48.13
CA ASN A 340 9.81 -27.69 48.34
C ASN A 340 9.02 -27.67 47.03
N LYS A 341 7.81 -28.22 47.05
CA LYS A 341 6.90 -28.27 45.91
C LYS A 341 6.27 -26.89 45.70
N ASN A 342 6.26 -26.45 44.45
CA ASN A 342 5.54 -25.30 43.89
C ASN A 342 6.17 -23.92 44.12
N ARG A 343 7.35 -23.68 43.53
CA ARG A 343 7.71 -22.35 42.99
C ARG A 343 8.85 -22.47 41.98
N PHE A 344 8.54 -21.99 40.77
CA PHE A 344 9.40 -21.58 39.66
C PHE A 344 10.81 -22.20 39.58
N LYS A 345 10.94 -23.28 38.80
CA LYS A 345 12.21 -23.66 38.16
C LYS A 345 12.07 -23.47 36.65
N LEU A 346 12.39 -22.27 36.19
CA LEU A 346 12.52 -21.96 34.76
C LEU A 346 13.85 -22.57 34.27
N LYS A 347 13.84 -23.83 33.82
CA LYS A 347 14.94 -24.36 33.01
C LYS A 347 14.77 -23.90 31.56
N LEU A 348 14.96 -22.61 31.31
CA LEU A 348 15.24 -22.14 29.97
C LEU A 348 16.72 -22.46 29.71
N ASN A 349 16.99 -23.51 28.93
CA ASN A 349 18.33 -23.86 28.44
C ASN A 349 18.81 -22.78 27.45
N ILE A 350 18.99 -21.54 27.91
CA ILE A 350 19.47 -20.41 27.09
C ILE A 350 21.00 -20.38 27.03
N MET A 351 21.71 -21.07 27.91
CA MET A 351 23.18 -21.06 27.87
C MET A 351 23.79 -22.32 27.24
N ALA A 352 24.49 -22.06 26.12
CA ALA A 352 25.54 -22.86 25.50
C ALA A 352 25.12 -24.21 24.88
N LYS A 353 24.63 -24.12 23.63
CA LYS A 353 25.05 -25.11 22.63
C LYS A 353 25.62 -24.34 21.45
N ASP A 354 26.95 -24.21 21.41
CA ASP A 354 27.70 -23.69 20.28
C ASP A 354 27.31 -24.45 19.00
N ARG A 355 26.31 -23.93 18.29
CA ARG A 355 26.13 -24.17 16.86
C ARG A 355 26.50 -22.88 16.17
N PRO A 356 27.49 -22.89 15.26
CA PRO A 356 27.82 -21.69 14.52
C PRO A 356 26.62 -21.28 13.66
N PRO A 357 26.44 -19.97 13.43
CA PRO A 357 25.31 -19.48 12.66
C PRO A 357 25.40 -19.97 11.20
N LEU A 358 24.25 -20.39 10.66
CA LEU A 358 24.06 -21.11 9.39
C LEU A 358 24.25 -20.23 8.12
N TRP A 359 25.19 -19.27 8.14
CA TRP A 359 25.48 -18.37 7.01
C TRP A 359 26.95 -18.37 6.57
N LYS A 360 27.78 -19.28 7.11
CA LYS A 360 29.14 -19.54 6.61
C LYS A 360 29.40 -21.03 6.42
N ARG A 361 28.88 -21.61 5.34
CA ARG A 361 29.51 -22.78 4.70
C ARG A 361 30.02 -22.36 3.34
N ALA A 362 31.34 -22.25 3.21
CA ALA A 362 32.02 -22.29 1.92
C ALA A 362 31.87 -23.72 1.34
N PRO A 363 31.67 -23.88 0.03
CA PRO A 363 31.52 -25.20 -0.57
C PRO A 363 32.90 -25.88 -0.59
N LYS A 364 32.97 -27.11 -0.07
CA LYS A 364 34.15 -27.98 -0.26
C LYS A 364 33.91 -28.86 -1.48
N ASP A 365 34.88 -28.79 -2.38
CA ASP A 365 35.05 -29.60 -3.59
C ASP A 365 34.89 -31.10 -3.33
N GLU A 366 34.00 -31.73 -4.09
CA GLU A 366 34.16 -33.12 -4.51
C GLU A 366 34.22 -33.19 -6.04
N LYS A 367 35.42 -33.50 -6.53
CA LYS A 367 35.71 -33.82 -7.93
C LYS A 367 35.07 -35.17 -8.29
N ARG A 368 34.09 -35.18 -9.21
CA ARG A 368 34.28 -35.63 -10.61
C ARG A 368 32.97 -35.77 -11.41
N MET A 369 33.08 -35.28 -12.66
CA MET A 369 32.38 -35.63 -13.92
C MET A 369 31.12 -34.84 -14.33
N SER A 370 31.36 -33.85 -15.19
CA SER A 370 30.47 -33.21 -16.18
C SER A 370 30.19 -34.13 -17.38
N PRO A 371 29.30 -33.82 -18.37
CA PRO A 371 28.76 -32.50 -18.72
C PRO A 371 27.27 -32.40 -19.13
N LYS A 372 26.69 -31.20 -18.99
CA LYS A 372 25.98 -30.40 -20.03
C LYS A 372 25.37 -29.12 -19.41
N ASP A 373 26.04 -27.99 -19.65
CA ASP A 373 25.57 -26.64 -19.36
C ASP A 373 24.91 -26.03 -20.61
N ASP A 374 23.79 -25.32 -20.40
CA ASP A 374 23.34 -24.17 -21.23
C ASP A 374 22.03 -23.51 -20.73
N LYS A 375 21.46 -23.87 -19.56
CA LYS A 375 20.20 -23.27 -19.05
C LYS A 375 20.32 -22.31 -17.85
N ASN A 376 21.37 -22.38 -17.03
CA ASN A 376 21.37 -21.66 -15.74
C ASN A 376 21.72 -20.16 -15.82
N THR A 377 22.32 -19.69 -16.92
CA THR A 377 22.70 -18.28 -17.06
C THR A 377 21.54 -17.35 -17.42
N LEU A 378 20.40 -17.88 -17.87
CA LEU A 378 19.19 -17.09 -18.16
C LEU A 378 18.31 -16.92 -16.92
N GLU A 379 18.17 -17.97 -16.10
CA GLU A 379 17.38 -17.92 -14.86
C GLU A 379 18.01 -17.03 -13.80
N GLU A 380 19.34 -17.06 -13.61
CA GLU A 380 20.04 -16.18 -12.67
C GLU A 380 20.05 -14.71 -13.09
N LYS A 381 20.03 -14.44 -14.41
CA LYS A 381 19.90 -13.08 -14.93
C LYS A 381 18.48 -12.56 -14.75
N ASN A 382 17.47 -13.40 -14.99
CA ASN A 382 16.07 -13.03 -14.81
C ASN A 382 15.76 -12.77 -13.33
N THR A 383 16.15 -13.66 -12.42
CA THR A 383 15.95 -13.47 -10.97
C THR A 383 16.62 -12.21 -10.43
N LYS A 384 17.82 -11.85 -10.91
CA LYS A 384 18.48 -10.58 -10.54
C LYS A 384 17.86 -9.33 -11.18
N ILE A 385 17.17 -9.47 -12.31
CA ILE A 385 16.42 -8.36 -12.93
C ILE A 385 15.11 -8.12 -12.16
N PHE A 386 14.42 -9.20 -11.76
CA PHE A 386 13.17 -9.12 -11.00
C PHE A 386 13.37 -8.64 -9.56
N SER A 387 14.44 -9.06 -8.86
CA SER A 387 14.74 -8.55 -7.52
C SER A 387 14.99 -7.03 -7.52
N ASN A 388 15.68 -6.51 -8.55
CA ASN A 388 15.93 -5.07 -8.70
C ASN A 388 14.70 -4.26 -9.15
N LEU A 389 13.69 -4.90 -9.74
CA LEU A 389 12.41 -4.28 -10.13
C LEU A 389 11.45 -4.10 -8.95
N PHE A 390 11.51 -4.98 -7.94
CA PHE A 390 10.64 -4.95 -6.76
C PHE A 390 11.28 -4.27 -5.54
N ASP A 391 12.61 -4.31 -5.37
CA ASP A 391 13.32 -3.61 -4.26
C ASP A 391 13.30 -2.08 -4.39
N LYS A 392 13.15 -1.56 -5.61
CA LYS A 392 12.77 -0.16 -5.80
C LYS A 392 11.26 -0.09 -5.70
N LYS A 393 10.76 0.23 -4.50
CA LYS A 393 9.40 0.71 -4.18
C LYS A 393 8.44 0.59 -5.36
N VAL A 394 7.42 -0.27 -5.28
CA VAL A 394 6.30 -0.39 -6.23
C VAL A 394 5.87 1.00 -6.75
N THR A 395 6.49 1.41 -7.86
CA THR A 395 6.33 2.69 -8.56
C THR A 395 6.40 2.43 -10.06
N ILE A 396 6.04 1.22 -10.51
CA ILE A 396 6.14 0.86 -11.93
C ILE A 396 5.02 1.56 -12.72
N PHE A 397 3.88 1.87 -12.09
CA PHE A 397 2.76 2.58 -12.73
C PHE A 397 2.03 3.60 -11.85
N SER A 398 2.40 3.77 -10.58
CA SER A 398 1.69 4.69 -9.69
C SER A 398 2.35 6.06 -9.68
N LYS A 399 1.66 7.06 -10.25
CA LYS A 399 1.90 8.46 -9.91
C LYS A 399 1.63 8.60 -8.41
N LYS A 400 2.65 8.96 -7.63
CA LYS A 400 2.46 9.35 -6.23
C LYS A 400 1.47 10.52 -6.20
N ASN A 401 0.28 10.30 -5.67
CA ASN A 401 -0.61 11.40 -5.29
C ASN A 401 0.14 12.24 -4.24
N ALA A 402 0.56 13.43 -4.65
CA ALA A 402 1.17 14.40 -3.76
C ALA A 402 0.06 15.15 -3.00
N LYS A 403 0.08 14.98 -1.67
CA LYS A 403 -0.55 15.80 -0.62
C LYS A 403 -2.07 16.04 -0.72
N SER A 404 -2.78 15.43 0.23
CA SER A 404 -4.00 16.02 0.80
C SER A 404 -3.70 17.46 1.24
N SER A 405 -4.45 18.41 0.70
CA SER A 405 -4.38 19.80 1.15
C SER A 405 -5.11 19.92 2.49
N GLU A 406 -4.47 20.61 3.42
CA GLU A 406 -5.01 21.08 4.68
C GLU A 406 -6.39 21.73 4.51
N VAL A 407 -7.28 21.41 5.45
CA VAL A 407 -8.53 22.13 5.68
C VAL A 407 -8.19 23.59 6.05
N PRO A 408 -8.87 24.61 5.50
CA PRO A 408 -8.58 26.00 5.82
C PRO A 408 -8.92 26.32 7.30
N PRO A 409 -8.15 27.21 7.96
CA PRO A 409 -8.37 27.53 9.37
C PRO A 409 -9.66 28.32 9.57
N THR A 410 -10.44 27.93 10.58
CA THR A 410 -11.59 28.69 11.08
C THR A 410 -11.12 29.84 12.01
N PRO A 411 -11.78 31.00 12.02
CA PRO A 411 -11.39 32.16 12.85
C PRO A 411 -11.80 31.98 14.33
N PRO A 412 -11.17 32.72 15.28
CA PRO A 412 -11.24 32.40 16.71
C PRO A 412 -12.34 33.19 17.45
N SER A 413 -13.11 32.48 18.29
CA SER A 413 -13.73 32.90 19.57
C SER A 413 -14.72 31.79 19.97
N SER A 414 -14.87 31.29 21.19
CA SER A 414 -14.61 31.78 22.55
C SER A 414 -14.65 30.56 23.49
N SER A 415 -13.88 30.59 24.57
CA SER A 415 -13.90 29.60 25.66
C SER A 415 -15.31 29.34 26.23
N PRO A 416 -15.57 28.13 26.74
CA PRO A 416 -15.53 27.97 28.20
C PRO A 416 -14.99 26.61 28.71
N GLY A 417 -14.17 26.66 29.76
CA GLY A 417 -14.19 25.71 30.91
C GLY A 417 -13.42 24.39 30.78
N PRO A 418 -12.64 23.99 31.81
CA PRO A 418 -11.83 22.77 31.80
C PRO A 418 -12.74 21.55 32.06
N PHE A 419 -12.67 20.53 31.21
CA PHE A 419 -13.23 19.22 31.51
C PHE A 419 -12.17 18.37 32.21
N ASP A 420 -12.59 17.86 33.36
CA ASP A 420 -11.85 17.18 34.41
C ASP A 420 -11.30 15.83 33.94
N GLU A 421 -9.99 15.62 34.12
CA GLU A 421 -9.33 14.33 34.05
C GLU A 421 -9.58 13.59 35.37
N SER A 422 -10.77 13.02 35.55
CA SER A 422 -10.98 12.01 36.58
C SER A 422 -12.27 11.23 36.33
N GLU A 423 -12.24 9.95 36.72
CA GLU A 423 -13.23 8.89 36.50
C GLU A 423 -13.17 8.26 35.09
N TRP A 424 -12.88 6.97 34.88
CA TRP A 424 -13.31 5.83 35.67
C TRP A 424 -12.30 4.68 35.69
N THR A 425 -12.21 4.13 36.89
CA THR A 425 -11.52 2.93 37.34
C THR A 425 -12.06 1.66 36.70
N ILE A 426 -11.14 0.72 36.50
CA ILE A 426 -11.36 -0.68 36.15
C ILE A 426 -12.39 -1.34 37.08
N LEU A 427 -13.35 -2.05 36.50
CA LEU A 427 -13.96 -3.26 37.07
C LEU A 427 -14.06 -4.33 35.99
#